data_AF-A0A520I756-F1
#
_entry.id   AF-A0A520I756-F1
#
_cell.length_a   1.000
_cell.length_b   1.000
_cell.length_c   1.000
_cell.angle_alpha   90.00
_cell.angle_beta   90.00
_cell.angle_gamma   90.00
#
_symmetry.space_group_name_H-M   'P 1'
#
loop_
_entity.id
_entity.type
_entity.pdbx_description
1 polymer ?
#
loop_
_entity_poly.entity_id
_entity_poly.type
_entity_poly.pdbx_seq_one_letter_code
_entity_poly.pdbx_strand_id
1 'polypeptide(L)'
;MKPEILQNLNKNWKPLLEPYLADRLAAGFSGTDIEPLRETTPSVALIGFLPDSQRYFDIHHSTNDVFENVNKRELELGAAAMASLIYLIDQHGLK
;
A
#
# COMPACT_ATOMS: atom_id res chain seq x y z
N MET A 1 -2.44 -6.55 11.50
CA MET A 1 -1.29 -7.48 11.34
C MET A 1 -0.47 -7.47 12.63
N LYS A 2 0.06 -8.62 13.08
CA LYS A 2 0.94 -8.67 14.26
C LYS A 2 2.28 -7.96 13.96
N PRO A 3 2.90 -7.24 14.93
CA PRO A 3 4.16 -6.52 14.69
C PRO A 3 5.30 -7.39 14.16
N GLU A 4 5.41 -8.62 14.65
CA GLU A 4 6.45 -9.59 14.23
C GLU A 4 6.36 -9.94 12.75
N ILE A 5 5.14 -10.14 12.23
CA ILE A 5 4.91 -10.42 10.80
C ILE A 5 5.37 -9.21 9.98
N LEU A 6 4.97 -7.99 10.37
CA LEU A 6 5.38 -6.77 9.65
C LEU A 6 6.90 -6.58 9.64
N GLN A 7 7.58 -6.87 10.74
CA GLN A 7 9.04 -6.83 10.82
C GLN A 7 9.68 -7.86 9.89
N ASN A 8 9.14 -9.07 9.84
CA ASN A 8 9.65 -10.14 8.97
C ASN A 8 9.46 -9.79 7.48
N LEU A 9 8.28 -9.30 7.10
CA LEU A 9 8.01 -8.85 5.73
C LEU A 9 8.98 -7.74 5.29
N ASN A 10 9.17 -6.71 6.13
CA ASN A 10 10.13 -5.64 5.85
C ASN A 10 11.55 -6.19 5.70
N LYS A 11 12.00 -7.09 6.59
CA LYS A 11 13.35 -7.65 6.50
C LYS A 11 13.57 -8.46 5.22
N ASN A 12 12.61 -9.32 4.85
CA ASN A 12 12.78 -10.27 3.76
C ASN A 12 12.48 -9.67 2.38
N TRP A 13 11.52 -8.74 2.30
CA TRP A 13 11.10 -8.16 1.02
C TRP A 13 11.77 -6.83 0.71
N LYS A 14 12.41 -6.15 1.68
CA LYS A 14 13.14 -4.90 1.43
C LYS A 14 14.15 -5.00 0.27
N PRO A 15 15.02 -6.03 0.15
CA PRO A 15 15.94 -6.13 -0.98
C PRO A 15 15.25 -6.24 -2.35
N LEU A 16 14.00 -6.73 -2.39
CA LEU A 16 13.21 -6.87 -3.61
C LEU A 16 12.48 -5.58 -3.98
N LEU A 17 12.01 -4.84 -2.97
CA LEU A 17 11.10 -3.68 -3.15
C LEU A 17 11.81 -2.32 -3.10
N GLU A 18 12.95 -2.22 -2.41
CA GLU A 18 13.72 -0.97 -2.23
C GLU A 18 14.17 -0.34 -3.56
N PRO A 19 14.61 -1.10 -4.58
CA PRO A 19 14.96 -0.52 -5.88
C PRO A 19 13.80 0.22 -6.56
N TYR A 20 12.56 -0.06 -6.16
CA TYR A 20 11.34 0.53 -6.70
C TYR A 20 10.66 1.50 -5.73
N LEU A 21 11.31 1.85 -4.61
CA LEU A 21 10.76 2.70 -3.54
C LEU A 21 9.47 2.16 -2.91
N ALA A 22 9.29 0.83 -2.93
CA ALA A 22 8.10 0.15 -2.43
C ALA A 22 8.34 -0.64 -1.12
N ASP A 23 9.48 -0.44 -0.45
CA ASP A 23 9.92 -1.22 0.71
C ASP A 23 9.38 -0.72 2.06
N ARG A 24 8.56 0.34 2.07
CA ARG A 24 8.07 0.97 3.30
C ARG A 24 6.73 0.40 3.74
N LEU A 25 6.75 -0.81 4.30
CA LEU A 25 5.57 -1.39 4.95
C LEU A 25 5.50 -0.90 6.41
N ALA A 26 4.45 -0.17 6.76
CA ALA A 26 4.25 0.38 8.10
C ALA A 26 2.90 -0.05 8.69
N ALA A 27 2.84 -0.13 10.02
CA ALA A 27 1.57 -0.27 10.72
C ALA A 27 0.77 1.02 10.54
N GLY A 28 -0.50 0.91 10.16
CA GLY A 28 -1.34 2.06 9.87
C GLY A 28 -2.79 1.65 9.61
N PHE A 29 -3.48 2.50 8.87
CA PHE A 29 -4.88 2.32 8.50
C PHE A 29 -5.03 1.50 7.21
N SER A 30 -6.19 0.91 7.05
CA SER A 30 -6.62 0.29 5.79
C SER A 30 -7.37 1.31 4.92
N GLY A 31 -7.71 0.95 3.69
CA GLY A 31 -8.61 1.76 2.87
C GLY A 31 -10.03 1.79 3.44
N THR A 32 -10.74 2.90 3.20
CA THR A 32 -12.13 3.10 3.66
C THR A 32 -13.06 1.97 3.20
N ASP A 33 -12.86 1.46 1.98
CA ASP A 33 -13.71 0.40 1.42
C ASP A 33 -13.53 -0.96 2.11
N ILE A 34 -12.36 -1.21 2.72
CA ILE A 34 -12.00 -2.51 3.31
C ILE A 34 -11.94 -2.46 4.85
N GLU A 35 -11.95 -1.29 5.46
CA GLU A 35 -11.93 -1.14 6.92
C GLU A 35 -13.04 -1.94 7.63
N PRO A 36 -14.30 -1.97 7.15
CA PRO A 36 -15.37 -2.74 7.81
C PRO A 36 -15.09 -4.25 7.89
N LEU A 37 -14.22 -4.80 7.03
CA LEU A 37 -13.86 -6.22 7.08
C LEU A 37 -13.11 -6.60 8.37
N ARG A 38 -12.52 -5.63 9.07
CA ARG A 38 -11.90 -5.86 10.38
C ARG A 38 -12.89 -6.43 11.40
N GLU A 39 -14.14 -5.97 11.34
CA GLU A 39 -15.19 -6.36 12.28
C GLU A 39 -15.84 -7.69 11.88
N THR A 40 -16.05 -7.90 10.57
CA THR A 40 -16.75 -9.07 10.05
C THR A 40 -15.84 -10.28 9.82
N THR A 41 -14.54 -10.05 9.61
CA THR A 41 -13.53 -11.09 9.33
C THR A 41 -12.27 -10.88 10.17
N PRO A 42 -12.26 -11.23 11.46
CA PRO A 42 -11.19 -10.83 12.41
C PRO A 42 -9.75 -11.29 12.06
N SER A 43 -9.60 -12.30 11.20
CA SER A 43 -8.30 -12.84 10.77
C SER A 43 -7.80 -12.27 9.44
N VAL A 44 -8.60 -11.45 8.74
CA VAL A 44 -8.20 -10.90 7.44
C VAL A 44 -7.07 -9.87 7.60
N ALA A 45 -6.06 -9.96 6.74
CA ALA A 45 -5.06 -8.92 6.64
C ALA A 45 -5.61 -7.77 5.80
N LEU A 46 -5.58 -6.55 6.35
CA LEU A 46 -5.94 -5.32 5.65
C LEU A 46 -4.67 -4.53 5.37
N ILE A 47 -4.47 -4.16 4.10
CA ILE A 47 -3.30 -3.41 3.65
C ILE A 47 -3.81 -2.24 2.81
N GLY A 48 -3.39 -1.02 3.14
CA GLY A 48 -3.72 0.20 2.41
C GLY A 48 -2.52 0.69 1.59
N PHE A 49 -2.80 1.28 0.43
CA PHE A 49 -1.81 2.02 -0.34
C PHE A 49 -1.79 3.48 0.13
N LEU A 50 -0.62 3.98 0.54
CA LEU A 50 -0.44 5.37 0.94
C LEU A 50 0.24 6.13 -0.21
N PRO A 51 -0.51 6.96 -0.97
CA PRO A 51 0.08 7.83 -1.98
C PRO A 51 0.82 9.01 -1.32
N ASP A 52 1.31 9.95 -2.12
CA ASP A 52 1.92 11.19 -1.65
C ASP A 52 0.93 12.01 -0.80
N SER A 53 1.10 11.95 0.52
CA SER A 53 0.22 12.61 1.48
C SER A 53 0.43 14.11 1.57
N GLN A 54 1.58 14.64 1.14
CA GLN A 54 1.89 16.07 1.26
C GLN A 54 1.06 16.90 0.28
N ARG A 55 0.80 16.37 -0.92
CA ARG A 55 0.02 17.05 -1.97
C ARG A 55 -1.44 16.60 -2.03
N TYR A 56 -1.83 15.62 -1.23
CA TYR A 56 -3.15 15.00 -1.31
C TYR A 56 -4.28 16.03 -1.17
N PHE A 57 -4.21 16.89 -0.15
CA PHE A 57 -5.26 17.88 0.14
C PHE A 57 -5.21 19.14 -0.73
N ASP A 58 -4.16 19.32 -1.54
CA ASP A 58 -4.14 20.37 -2.57
C ASP A 58 -5.05 20.00 -3.77
N ILE A 59 -5.35 18.71 -3.93
CA ILE A 59 -6.09 18.14 -5.07
C ILE A 59 -7.44 17.56 -4.63
N HIS A 60 -7.48 16.81 -3.53
CA HIS A 60 -8.64 16.07 -3.05
C HIS A 60 -9.89 16.96 -2.89
N HIS A 61 -11.00 16.55 -3.52
CA HIS A 61 -12.28 17.28 -3.51
C HIS A 61 -12.18 18.74 -4.02
N SER A 62 -11.28 19.02 -4.97
CA SER A 62 -11.14 20.35 -5.58
C SER A 62 -11.34 20.29 -7.10
N THR A 63 -11.40 21.47 -7.75
CA THR A 63 -11.40 21.56 -9.22
C THR A 63 -10.09 21.11 -9.86
N ASN A 64 -9.03 20.90 -9.07
CA ASN A 64 -7.76 20.37 -9.55
C ASN A 64 -7.73 18.83 -9.62
N ASP A 65 -8.77 18.14 -9.17
CA ASP A 65 -8.90 16.68 -9.30
C ASP A 65 -9.27 16.30 -10.75
N VAL A 66 -8.28 16.43 -11.64
CA VAL A 66 -8.39 16.19 -13.07
C VAL A 66 -7.26 15.28 -13.54
N PHE A 67 -7.47 14.59 -14.66
CA PHE A 67 -6.53 13.60 -15.17
C PHE A 67 -5.13 14.18 -15.45
N GLU A 68 -5.06 15.44 -15.91
CA GLU A 68 -3.83 16.14 -16.21
C GLU A 68 -2.90 16.29 -14.99
N ASN A 69 -3.46 16.27 -13.77
CA ASN A 69 -2.70 16.34 -12.53
C ASN A 69 -2.26 14.96 -12.02
N VAL A 70 -2.64 13.88 -12.69
CA VAL A 70 -2.15 12.54 -12.39
C VAL A 70 -0.72 12.39 -12.91
N ASN A 71 0.22 12.17 -11.99
CA ASN A 71 1.59 11.88 -12.38
C ASN A 71 1.68 10.44 -12.94
N LYS A 72 1.91 10.31 -14.24
CA LYS A 72 2.00 9.01 -14.93
C LYS A 72 3.03 8.07 -14.29
N ARG A 73 4.21 8.56 -13.93
CA ARG A 73 5.27 7.74 -13.32
C ARG A 73 4.83 7.21 -11.96
N GLU A 74 4.25 8.05 -11.11
CA GLU A 74 3.79 7.62 -9.78
C GLU A 74 2.61 6.65 -9.87
N LEU A 75 1.71 6.83 -10.85
CA LEU A 75 0.63 5.89 -11.13
C LEU A 75 1.19 4.50 -11.51
N GLU A 76 2.14 4.45 -12.44
CA GLU A 76 2.76 3.20 -12.90
C GLU A 76 3.58 2.52 -11.79
N LEU A 77 4.34 3.30 -11.01
CA LEU A 77 5.11 2.79 -9.86
C LEU A 77 4.19 2.25 -8.75
N GLY A 78 3.11 2.96 -8.43
CA GLY A 78 2.11 2.50 -7.46
C GLY A 78 1.43 1.20 -7.90
N ALA A 79 1.05 1.11 -9.17
CA ALA A 79 0.49 -0.12 -9.74
C ALA A 79 1.48 -1.29 -9.68
N ALA A 80 2.74 -1.07 -10.06
CA ALA A 80 3.80 -2.07 -9.99
C ALA A 80 4.08 -2.53 -8.55
N ALA A 81 4.08 -1.60 -7.59
CA ALA A 81 4.26 -1.90 -6.17
C ALA A 81 3.12 -2.78 -5.63
N MET A 82 1.87 -2.43 -5.93
CA MET A 82 0.70 -3.24 -5.53
C MET A 82 0.69 -4.63 -6.17
N ALA A 83 1.01 -4.72 -7.48
CA ALA A 83 1.12 -6.00 -8.16
C ALA A 83 2.21 -6.89 -7.56
N SER A 84 3.38 -6.31 -7.27
CA SER A 84 4.50 -7.02 -6.64
C SER A 84 4.14 -7.50 -5.24
N LEU A 85 3.45 -6.68 -4.44
CA LEU A 85 2.97 -7.06 -3.12
C LEU A 85 1.99 -8.24 -3.19
N ILE A 86 0.99 -8.17 -4.08
CA ILE A 86 0.02 -9.26 -4.29
C ILE A 86 0.75 -10.54 -4.67
N TYR A 87 1.69 -10.47 -5.62
CA TYR A 87 2.49 -11.62 -6.05
C TYR A 87 3.29 -12.23 -4.89
N LEU A 88 3.98 -11.43 -4.08
CA LEU A 88 4.75 -11.93 -2.95
C LEU A 88 3.86 -12.57 -1.88
N ILE A 89 2.67 -12.00 -1.62
CA ILE A 89 1.69 -12.57 -0.70
C ILE A 89 1.17 -13.92 -1.21
N ASP A 90 0.85 -14.03 -2.50
CA ASP A 90 0.39 -15.27 -3.11
C ASP A 90 1.44 -16.38 -3.02
N GLN A 91 2.71 -16.06 -3.33
CA GLN A 91 3.80 -17.03 -3.38
C GLN A 91 4.35 -17.43 -2.00
N HIS A 92 4.31 -16.54 -1.02
CA HIS A 92 5.00 -16.74 0.26
C HIS A 92 4.08 -16.64 1.49
N GLY A 93 2.89 -16.06 1.34
CA GLY A 93 1.99 -15.73 2.43
C GLY A 93 2.49 -14.57 3.30
N LEU A 94 1.72 -14.27 4.36
CA LEU A 94 2.02 -13.26 5.37
C LEU A 94 2.58 -13.93 6.63
N LYS A 95 3.83 -14.41 6.56
CA LYS A 95 4.51 -15.13 7.64
C LYS A 95 5.68 -14.32 8.19
#